data_AF-A0A267DDG7-F1
#
_entry.id   AF-A0A267DDG7-F1
#
_cell.length_a   1.000
_cell.length_b   1.000
_cell.length_c   1.000
_cell.angle_alpha   90.00
_cell.angle_beta   90.00
_cell.angle_gamma   90.00
#
_symmetry.space_group_name_H-M   'P 1'
#
loop_
_entity.id
_entity.type
_entity.pdbx_description
1 polymer ?
#
loop_
_entity_poly.entity_id
_entity_poly.type
_entity_poly.pdbx_seq_one_letter_code
_entity_poly.pdbx_strand_id
1 'polypeptide(L)'
;QVSVRSPRIDSDSFRALLQYLYTGRVEIRLDRLDSLLRLADKTELEELRARLLQRQSGLDGLRAAKPGMRVTTIVLDPDMDQVKRDLAFLANQATPPHLLPEAESDRISCYPDLCLEAESSSEDSVDSPDVASRQFLCHRAFVCGRSDYFRAAVDSELSDADWLADGIRHLRLRCLSFGELASVVAYVYSDQLVISRDDDLDDSSSFAAILALMSAADLLLLPGLKRLCAGRLETRLDCDNVADVLRLSRLMRLPRLEDRCAEYCARHLSEVLPRSDFRLLIMEDAASVRDRQEADTIDIIDQVRSHLPRGARSAQLNQDIDQCLEELGLEA
;
A
#
# COMPACT_ATOMS: atom_id res chain seq x y z
N GLN A 1 29.37 -18.76 -8.67
CA GLN A 1 28.86 -19.66 -7.61
C GLN A 1 29.89 -19.69 -6.48
N VAL A 2 29.54 -19.19 -5.29
CA VAL A 2 30.38 -19.34 -4.10
C VAL A 2 30.01 -20.67 -3.43
N SER A 3 30.93 -21.62 -3.35
CA SER A 3 30.73 -22.89 -2.65
C SER A 3 31.47 -22.86 -1.32
N VAL A 4 30.73 -22.63 -0.24
CA VAL A 4 31.28 -22.71 1.13
C VAL A 4 31.16 -24.15 1.60
N ARG A 5 32.28 -24.87 1.73
CA ARG A 5 32.34 -26.22 2.30
C ARG A 5 33.13 -26.18 3.60
N SER A 6 32.44 -26.33 4.72
CA SER A 6 33.06 -26.44 6.05
C SER A 6 32.65 -27.77 6.69
N PRO A 7 33.60 -28.63 7.09
CA PRO A 7 33.29 -29.88 7.79
C PRO A 7 32.69 -29.64 9.19
N ARG A 8 32.71 -28.39 9.68
CA ARG A 8 32.23 -27.99 11.00
C ARG A 8 30.82 -27.37 11.00
N ILE A 9 30.24 -27.16 9.82
CA ILE A 9 28.93 -26.53 9.65
C ILE A 9 28.09 -27.48 8.80
N ASP A 10 27.03 -28.06 9.38
CA ASP A 10 26.10 -28.86 8.59
C ASP A 10 25.25 -27.97 7.67
N SER A 11 24.94 -28.52 6.50
CA SER A 11 24.20 -27.79 5.46
C SER A 11 22.79 -27.41 5.90
N ASP A 12 22.15 -28.18 6.78
CA ASP A 12 20.79 -27.93 7.23
C ASP A 12 20.77 -26.69 8.14
N SER A 13 21.69 -26.61 9.10
CA SER A 13 21.85 -25.48 10.01
C SER A 13 22.30 -24.21 9.29
N PHE A 14 23.22 -24.33 8.32
CA PHE A 14 23.60 -23.17 7.50
C PHE A 14 22.44 -22.65 6.65
N ARG A 15 21.66 -23.55 6.04
CA ARG A 15 20.43 -23.17 5.32
C ARG A 15 19.42 -22.49 6.25
N ALA A 16 19.20 -23.03 7.44
CA ALA A 16 18.28 -22.48 8.43
C ALA A 16 18.72 -21.08 8.90
N LEU A 17 20.02 -20.86 9.09
CA LEU A 17 20.56 -19.54 9.40
C LEU A 17 20.31 -18.55 8.26
N LEU A 18 20.62 -18.93 7.01
CA LEU A 18 20.36 -18.05 5.88
C LEU A 18 18.87 -17.73 5.76
N GLN A 19 18.01 -18.74 5.95
CA GLN A 19 16.57 -18.52 5.98
C GLN A 19 16.18 -17.51 7.06
N TYR A 20 16.74 -17.60 8.26
CA TYR A 20 16.50 -16.64 9.33
C TYR A 20 16.94 -15.23 8.93
N LEU A 21 18.15 -15.07 8.40
CA LEU A 21 18.67 -13.75 8.01
C LEU A 21 17.82 -13.07 6.93
N TYR A 22 17.27 -13.84 5.99
CA TYR A 22 16.47 -13.27 4.89
C TYR A 22 14.97 -13.16 5.18
N THR A 23 14.43 -13.97 6.09
CA THR A 23 12.97 -14.08 6.27
C THR A 23 12.51 -13.99 7.71
N GLY A 24 13.43 -13.96 8.68
CA GLY A 24 13.15 -14.10 10.11
C GLY A 24 12.57 -15.45 10.51
N ARG A 25 12.36 -16.38 9.56
CA ARG A 25 11.80 -17.71 9.75
C ARG A 25 12.91 -18.74 9.89
N VAL A 26 12.71 -19.72 10.77
CA VAL A 26 13.55 -20.91 10.87
C VAL A 26 12.67 -22.14 10.77
N GLU A 27 13.08 -23.09 9.95
CA GLU A 27 12.54 -24.45 9.97
C GLU A 27 13.70 -25.44 10.01
N ILE A 28 13.87 -26.13 11.15
CA ILE A 28 14.98 -27.06 11.34
C ILE A 28 14.57 -28.30 12.12
N ARG A 29 15.13 -29.45 11.74
CA ARG A 29 14.93 -30.70 12.47
C ARG A 29 15.60 -30.63 13.85
N LEU A 30 14.94 -31.21 14.85
CA LEU A 30 15.42 -31.18 16.23
C LEU A 30 16.79 -31.84 16.42
N ASP A 31 17.12 -32.87 15.63
CA ASP A 31 18.44 -33.53 15.64
C ASP A 31 19.57 -32.66 15.06
N ARG A 32 19.24 -31.46 14.58
CA ARG A 32 20.18 -30.46 14.05
C ARG A 32 20.16 -29.16 14.85
N LEU A 33 19.31 -29.03 15.87
CA LEU A 33 19.16 -27.80 16.65
C LEU A 33 20.48 -27.35 17.31
N ASP A 34 21.21 -28.27 17.95
CA ASP A 34 22.47 -27.93 18.64
C ASP A 34 23.52 -27.35 17.70
N SER A 35 23.52 -27.79 16.44
CA SER A 35 24.39 -27.22 15.43
C SER A 35 23.99 -25.80 15.06
N LEU A 36 22.69 -25.53 14.89
CA LEU A 36 22.21 -24.18 14.64
C LEU A 36 22.47 -23.26 15.84
N LEU A 37 22.30 -23.74 17.08
CA LEU A 37 22.61 -22.96 18.29
C LEU A 37 24.09 -22.58 18.35
N ARG A 38 25.00 -23.53 18.07
CA ARG A 38 26.44 -23.24 17.96
C ARG A 38 26.77 -22.25 16.84
N LEU A 39 26.00 -22.31 15.75
CA LEU A 39 26.22 -21.42 14.63
C LEU A 39 25.74 -20.00 14.95
N ALA A 40 24.56 -19.86 15.53
CA ALA A 40 24.02 -18.57 15.99
C ALA A 40 24.97 -17.88 16.99
N ASP A 41 25.56 -18.65 17.90
CA ASP A 41 26.57 -18.17 18.86
C ASP A 41 27.84 -17.64 18.16
N LYS A 42 28.35 -18.38 17.18
CA LYS A 42 29.53 -17.97 16.38
C LYS A 42 29.28 -16.77 15.49
N THR A 43 28.03 -16.52 15.13
CA THR A 43 27.63 -15.37 14.30
C THR A 43 27.06 -14.23 15.13
N GLU A 44 27.15 -14.30 16.46
CA GLU A 44 26.68 -13.25 17.38
C GLU A 44 25.17 -12.93 17.22
N LEU A 45 24.37 -13.91 16.80
CA LEU A 45 22.92 -13.77 16.65
C LEU A 45 22.22 -14.18 17.95
N GLU A 46 22.38 -13.33 18.97
CA GLU A 46 21.87 -13.59 20.32
C GLU A 46 20.35 -13.78 20.36
N GLU A 47 19.60 -12.97 19.60
CA GLU A 47 18.14 -13.05 19.54
C GLU A 47 17.66 -14.38 18.96
N LEU A 48 18.27 -14.82 17.84
CA LEU A 48 17.96 -16.13 17.24
C LEU A 48 18.19 -17.25 18.26
N ARG A 49 19.34 -17.21 18.95
CA ARG A 49 19.70 -18.21 19.95
C ARG A 49 18.69 -18.23 21.10
N ALA A 50 18.32 -17.07 21.63
CA ALA A 50 17.33 -16.95 22.71
C ALA A 50 15.97 -17.52 22.29
N ARG A 51 15.49 -17.17 21.08
CA ARG A 51 14.22 -17.64 20.54
C ARG A 51 14.20 -19.15 20.29
N LEU A 52 15.30 -19.73 19.80
CA LEU A 52 15.44 -21.18 19.62
C LEU A 52 15.37 -21.92 20.97
N LEU A 53 16.06 -21.43 21.99
CA LEU A 53 16.05 -22.01 23.34
C LEU A 53 14.66 -21.91 23.98
N GLN A 54 14.02 -20.74 23.90
CA GLN A 54 12.66 -20.55 24.40
C GLN A 54 11.68 -21.52 23.75
N ARG A 55 11.79 -21.70 22.42
CA ARG A 55 10.94 -22.62 21.68
C ARG A 55 11.20 -24.08 22.06
N GLN A 56 12.45 -24.47 22.25
CA GLN A 56 12.84 -25.80 22.72
C GLN A 56 12.22 -26.09 24.10
N SER A 57 12.37 -25.19 25.07
CA SER A 57 11.79 -25.35 26.41
C SER A 57 10.26 -25.49 26.38
N GLY A 58 9.58 -24.71 25.53
CA GLY A 58 8.13 -24.82 25.35
C GLY A 58 7.69 -26.17 24.77
N LEU A 59 8.45 -26.73 23.83
CA LEU A 59 8.19 -28.05 23.25
C LEU A 59 8.43 -29.18 24.26
N ASP A 60 9.45 -29.07 25.10
CA ASP A 60 9.72 -30.06 26.14
C ASP A 60 8.63 -30.07 27.23
N GLY A 61 8.09 -28.89 27.60
CA GLY A 61 6.91 -28.79 28.47
C GLY A 61 5.66 -29.45 27.86
N LEU A 62 5.43 -29.26 26.55
CA LEU A 62 4.32 -29.91 25.85
C LEU A 62 4.47 -31.43 25.75
N ARG A 63 5.70 -31.92 25.56
CA ARG A 63 6.01 -33.36 25.56
C ARG A 63 5.75 -34.00 26.92
N ALA A 64 6.08 -33.29 27.99
CA ALA A 64 5.77 -33.73 29.36
C ALA A 64 4.25 -33.80 29.61
N ALA A 65 3.47 -32.84 29.09
CA ALA A 65 2.02 -32.81 29.24
C ALA A 65 1.26 -33.82 28.37
N LYS A 66 1.82 -34.21 27.20
CA LYS A 66 1.19 -35.12 26.23
C LYS A 66 2.14 -36.27 25.85
N PRO A 67 2.27 -37.31 26.70
CA PRO A 67 3.12 -38.46 26.42
C PRO A 67 2.59 -39.23 25.19
N GLY A 68 3.27 -39.05 24.05
CA GLY A 68 2.85 -39.57 22.74
C GLY A 68 3.05 -38.57 21.59
N MET A 69 3.24 -37.27 21.90
CA MET A 69 3.48 -36.25 20.88
C MET A 69 4.92 -36.29 20.36
N ARG A 70 5.09 -36.72 19.10
CA ARG A 70 6.40 -36.75 18.43
C ARG A 70 6.66 -35.44 17.70
N VAL A 71 7.30 -34.50 18.38
CA VAL A 71 7.85 -33.30 17.73
C VAL A 71 9.18 -33.65 17.08
N THR A 72 9.32 -33.39 15.77
CA THR A 72 10.53 -33.65 14.99
C THR A 72 11.23 -32.39 14.49
N THR A 73 10.53 -31.25 14.49
CA THR A 73 10.95 -30.02 13.84
C THR A 73 10.66 -28.82 14.74
N ILE A 74 11.57 -27.85 14.76
CA ILE A 74 11.38 -26.52 15.32
C ILE A 74 11.04 -25.57 14.19
N VAL A 75 9.99 -24.79 14.40
CA VAL A 75 9.62 -23.66 13.56
C VAL A 75 9.65 -22.40 14.41
N LEU A 76 10.35 -21.38 13.92
CA LEU A 76 10.24 -20.00 14.38
C LEU A 76 9.68 -19.18 13.25
N ASP A 77 8.64 -18.42 13.51
CA ASP A 77 8.07 -17.45 12.57
C ASP A 77 8.56 -16.05 12.92
N PRO A 78 8.73 -15.14 11.95
CA PRO A 78 9.13 -13.76 12.22
C PRO A 78 8.12 -13.06 13.14
N ASP A 79 8.63 -12.21 14.03
CA ASP A 79 7.78 -11.26 14.75
C ASP A 79 7.35 -10.17 13.77
N MET A 80 6.12 -10.27 13.27
CA MET A 80 5.61 -9.34 12.29
C MET A 80 5.49 -7.90 12.81
N ASP A 81 5.38 -7.70 14.12
CA ASP A 81 5.33 -6.35 14.68
C ASP A 81 6.73 -5.74 14.76
N GLN A 82 7.75 -6.55 15.06
CA GLN A 82 9.15 -6.12 14.95
C GLN A 82 9.50 -5.80 13.49
N VAL A 83 9.15 -6.67 12.55
CA VAL A 83 9.41 -6.45 11.12
C VAL A 83 8.78 -5.14 10.63
N LYS A 84 7.54 -4.84 11.03
CA LYS A 84 6.89 -3.55 10.70
C LYS A 84 7.65 -2.36 11.26
N ARG A 85 8.12 -2.44 12.52
CA ARG A 85 8.93 -1.38 13.14
C ARG A 85 10.24 -1.16 12.39
N ASP A 86 10.95 -2.25 12.05
CA ASP A 86 12.22 -2.16 11.33
C ASP A 86 12.04 -1.59 9.91
N LEU A 87 10.97 -1.96 9.23
CA LEU A 87 10.63 -1.41 7.91
C LEU A 87 10.22 0.07 7.99
N ALA A 88 9.45 0.46 9.00
CA ALA A 88 9.13 1.87 9.23
C ALA A 88 10.42 2.68 9.54
N PHE A 89 11.33 2.12 10.33
CA PHE A 89 12.62 2.73 10.59
C PHE A 89 13.43 2.91 9.30
N LEU A 90 13.48 1.90 8.41
CA LEU A 90 14.12 2.04 7.10
C LEU A 90 13.43 3.09 6.20
N ALA A 91 12.11 3.23 6.28
CA ALA A 91 11.38 4.30 5.60
C ALA A 91 11.86 5.69 6.08
N ASN A 92 12.05 5.86 7.39
CA ASN A 92 12.58 7.09 7.97
C ASN A 92 14.02 7.36 7.50
N GLN A 93 14.87 6.33 7.43
CA GLN A 93 16.24 6.49 6.90
C GLN A 93 16.25 6.98 5.44
N ALA A 94 15.26 6.55 4.64
CA ALA A 94 15.10 6.98 3.26
C ALA A 94 14.49 8.38 3.11
N THR A 95 13.94 8.94 4.19
CA THR A 95 13.22 10.21 4.19
C THR A 95 14.16 11.37 4.57
N PRO A 96 14.03 12.55 3.91
CA PRO A 96 14.76 13.74 4.30
C PRO A 96 14.57 14.13 5.78
N PRO A 97 15.61 14.59 6.48
CA PRO A 97 15.54 14.85 7.93
C PRO A 97 14.46 15.84 8.35
N HIS A 98 14.18 16.85 7.53
CA HIS A 98 13.23 17.92 7.86
C HIS A 98 11.76 17.45 7.87
N LEU A 99 11.47 16.26 7.32
CA LEU A 99 10.16 15.62 7.40
C LEU A 99 10.01 14.71 8.61
N LEU A 100 11.10 14.41 9.32
CA LEU A 100 11.09 13.51 10.46
C LEU A 100 10.90 14.29 11.76
N PRO A 101 10.16 13.73 12.73
CA PRO A 101 10.15 14.25 14.09
C PRO A 101 11.58 14.24 14.67
N GLU A 102 11.94 15.26 15.46
CA GLU A 102 13.29 15.39 16.04
C GLU A 102 13.76 14.13 16.79
N ALA A 103 12.82 13.42 17.45
CA ALA A 103 13.07 12.20 18.21
C ALA A 103 13.38 10.94 17.37
N GLU A 104 13.19 10.99 16.04
CA GLU A 104 13.40 9.85 15.13
C GLU A 104 14.70 9.97 14.31
N SER A 105 15.60 10.86 14.71
CA SER A 105 16.80 11.26 13.95
C SER A 105 18.00 10.31 14.05
N ASP A 106 17.87 9.17 14.73
CA ASP A 106 18.97 8.19 14.81
C ASP A 106 19.21 7.58 13.42
N ARG A 107 20.28 8.05 12.76
CA ARG A 107 20.68 7.55 11.45
C ARG A 107 21.66 6.39 11.58
N ILE A 108 21.38 5.31 10.86
CA ILE A 108 22.25 4.14 10.77
C ILE A 108 22.81 4.10 9.34
N SER A 109 23.99 3.50 9.17
CA SER A 109 24.52 3.22 7.84
C SER A 109 23.57 2.26 7.10
N CYS A 110 22.82 2.79 6.13
CA CYS A 110 21.82 2.05 5.37
C CYS A 110 22.23 1.76 3.92
N TYR A 111 23.40 2.21 3.45
CA TYR A 111 23.94 1.94 2.11
C TYR A 111 22.89 2.08 0.97
N PRO A 112 22.27 3.26 0.81
CA PRO A 112 21.31 3.49 -0.27
C PRO A 112 21.98 3.33 -1.64
N ASP A 113 21.26 2.76 -2.60
CA ASP A 113 21.71 2.54 -3.98
C ASP A 113 20.79 3.19 -5.02
N LEU A 114 19.78 3.94 -4.56
CA LEU A 114 18.86 4.74 -5.37
C LEU A 114 18.56 6.07 -4.70
N CYS A 115 18.51 7.16 -5.46
CA CYS A 115 18.03 8.46 -5.03
C CYS A 115 16.78 8.81 -5.84
N LEU A 116 15.68 9.14 -5.15
CA LEU A 116 14.47 9.65 -5.77
C LEU A 116 14.34 11.15 -5.45
N GLU A 117 14.04 11.95 -6.46
CA GLU A 117 13.84 13.39 -6.34
C GLU A 117 12.48 13.76 -6.94
N ALA A 118 11.67 14.54 -6.21
CA ALA A 118 10.37 15.04 -6.66
C ALA A 118 10.51 16.27 -7.56
N GLU A 119 9.43 16.68 -8.22
CA GLU A 119 9.41 17.93 -8.99
C GLU A 119 9.59 19.15 -8.07
N SER A 120 10.43 20.11 -8.48
CA SER A 120 10.50 21.44 -7.87
C SER A 120 9.32 22.29 -8.36
N SER A 121 8.55 22.88 -7.46
CA SER A 121 7.55 23.87 -7.88
C SER A 121 8.27 25.09 -8.45
N SER A 122 7.70 25.73 -9.47
CA SER A 122 8.30 26.88 -10.16
C SER A 122 8.47 28.13 -9.28
N GLU A 123 8.01 28.10 -8.03
CA GLU A 123 8.21 29.16 -7.03
C GLU A 123 9.47 28.97 -6.18
N ASP A 124 10.18 27.84 -6.37
CA ASP A 124 11.47 27.61 -5.77
C ASP A 124 12.51 28.46 -6.48
N SER A 125 12.78 29.64 -5.92
CA SER A 125 13.92 30.46 -6.31
C SER A 125 15.18 29.60 -6.40
N VAL A 126 15.99 29.83 -7.43
CA VAL A 126 17.25 29.11 -7.71
C VAL A 126 18.27 29.19 -6.55
N ASP A 127 18.00 30.04 -5.55
CA ASP A 127 18.79 30.24 -4.32
C ASP A 127 18.15 29.66 -3.04
N SER A 128 17.11 28.81 -3.16
CA SER A 128 16.55 28.10 -2.00
C SER A 128 17.60 27.11 -1.45
N PRO A 129 17.98 27.18 -0.16
CA PRO A 129 19.07 26.37 0.35
C PRO A 129 18.63 24.90 0.38
N ASP A 130 19.28 24.13 -0.47
CA ASP A 130 19.50 22.69 -0.39
C ASP A 130 18.57 21.82 -1.24
N VAL A 131 18.90 21.64 -2.52
CA VAL A 131 18.36 20.57 -3.39
C VAL A 131 18.51 19.19 -2.73
N ALA A 132 19.54 18.98 -1.89
CA ALA A 132 19.71 17.76 -1.12
C ALA A 132 18.59 17.52 -0.09
N SER A 133 17.89 18.59 0.35
CA SER A 133 16.75 18.46 1.25
C SER A 133 15.58 17.72 0.59
N ARG A 134 15.52 17.61 -0.74
CA ARG A 134 14.40 17.01 -1.46
C ARG A 134 14.67 15.60 -2.00
N GLN A 135 15.80 15.02 -1.61
CA GLN A 135 16.26 13.73 -2.08
C GLN A 135 15.93 12.61 -1.09
N PHE A 136 15.26 11.57 -1.59
CA PHE A 136 14.96 10.36 -0.84
C PHE A 136 15.99 9.29 -1.17
N LEU A 137 16.87 8.98 -0.22
CA LEU A 137 17.94 7.99 -0.37
C LEU A 137 17.39 6.58 -0.08
N CYS A 138 17.02 5.88 -1.13
CA CYS A 138 16.30 4.62 -1.10
C CYS A 138 17.16 3.41 -1.46
N HIS A 139 16.53 2.23 -1.37
CA HIS A 139 17.10 0.97 -1.82
C HIS A 139 16.30 0.41 -3.00
N ARG A 140 16.97 0.06 -4.09
CA ARG A 140 16.38 -0.53 -5.30
C ARG A 140 15.58 -1.78 -4.98
N ALA A 141 16.04 -2.59 -4.03
CA ALA A 141 15.37 -3.83 -3.62
C ALA A 141 13.91 -3.59 -3.20
N PHE A 142 13.63 -2.51 -2.46
CA PHE A 142 12.27 -2.17 -2.05
C PHE A 142 11.52 -1.45 -3.17
N VAL A 143 12.12 -0.40 -3.75
CA VAL A 143 11.46 0.45 -4.74
C VAL A 143 11.11 -0.32 -6.02
N CYS A 144 12.08 -1.03 -6.61
CA CYS A 144 11.87 -1.84 -7.81
C CYS A 144 11.13 -3.15 -7.49
N GLY A 145 11.19 -3.64 -6.25
CA GLY A 145 10.44 -4.82 -5.82
C GLY A 145 8.94 -4.56 -5.73
N ARG A 146 8.54 -3.33 -5.39
CA ARG A 146 7.14 -2.92 -5.19
C ARG A 146 6.49 -2.28 -6.42
N SER A 147 7.27 -1.76 -7.37
CA SER A 147 6.79 -1.04 -8.54
C SER A 147 7.47 -1.51 -9.83
N ASP A 148 6.65 -1.94 -10.79
CA ASP A 148 7.12 -2.27 -12.13
C ASP A 148 7.56 -1.02 -12.91
N TYR A 149 6.96 0.14 -12.62
CA TYR A 149 7.40 1.42 -13.16
C TYR A 149 8.83 1.72 -12.74
N PHE A 150 9.13 1.66 -11.44
CA PHE A 150 10.47 1.94 -10.96
C PHE A 150 11.47 0.89 -11.45
N ARG A 151 11.11 -0.39 -11.51
CA ARG A 151 11.98 -1.41 -12.09
C ARG A 151 12.36 -1.07 -13.53
N ALA A 152 11.38 -0.71 -14.36
CA ALA A 152 11.63 -0.31 -15.74
C ALA A 152 12.44 1.00 -15.82
N ALA A 153 12.13 2.01 -15.02
CA ALA A 153 12.83 3.30 -15.02
C ALA A 153 14.28 3.18 -14.54
N VAL A 154 14.52 2.28 -13.57
CA VAL A 154 15.85 2.04 -12.99
C VAL A 154 16.75 1.21 -13.91
N ASP A 155 16.18 0.30 -14.69
CA ASP A 155 16.95 -0.56 -15.60
C ASP A 155 17.05 0.01 -17.03
N SER A 156 16.22 1.00 -17.38
CA SER A 156 16.24 1.66 -18.69
C SER A 156 17.50 2.51 -18.89
N GLU A 157 18.18 2.30 -20.02
CA GLU A 157 19.24 3.19 -20.54
C GLU A 157 18.70 4.53 -21.08
N LEU A 158 17.38 4.67 -21.20
CA LEU A 158 16.68 5.83 -21.75
C LEU A 158 16.08 6.75 -20.68
N SER A 159 16.15 6.39 -19.39
CA SER A 159 15.76 7.34 -18.34
C SER A 159 16.81 8.45 -18.26
N ASP A 160 16.38 9.68 -17.96
CA ASP A 160 17.23 10.80 -17.50
C ASP A 160 17.84 10.47 -16.11
N ALA A 161 18.28 9.22 -15.91
CA ALA A 161 18.81 8.74 -14.68
C ALA A 161 20.29 9.07 -14.63
N ASP A 162 20.60 10.09 -13.86
CA ASP A 162 21.95 10.48 -13.56
C ASP A 162 22.54 9.55 -12.49
N TRP A 163 23.84 9.73 -12.23
CA TRP A 163 24.53 9.08 -11.12
C TRP A 163 25.02 10.17 -10.17
N LEU A 164 24.79 9.98 -8.87
CA LEU A 164 25.48 10.76 -7.85
C LEU A 164 26.93 10.29 -7.72
N ALA A 165 27.79 11.11 -7.11
CA ALA A 165 29.23 10.88 -7.01
C ALA A 165 29.61 9.51 -6.40
N ASP A 166 28.75 8.95 -5.54
CA ASP A 166 28.98 7.70 -4.82
C ASP A 166 28.46 6.44 -5.57
N GLY A 167 28.10 6.57 -6.85
CA GLY A 167 27.56 5.45 -7.64
C GLY A 167 26.09 5.13 -7.32
N ILE A 168 25.39 6.05 -6.66
CA ILE A 168 23.96 5.96 -6.38
C ILE A 168 23.20 6.42 -7.64
N ARG A 169 22.26 5.61 -8.12
CA ARG A 169 21.45 5.97 -9.29
C ARG A 169 20.42 7.01 -8.90
N HIS A 170 20.27 8.07 -9.69
CA HIS A 170 19.41 9.20 -9.39
C HIS A 170 18.23 9.25 -10.36
N LEU A 171 16.99 9.24 -9.85
CA LEU A 171 15.78 9.31 -10.64
C LEU A 171 14.94 10.52 -10.25
N ARG A 172 14.71 11.42 -11.21
CA ARG A 172 13.85 12.60 -11.05
C ARG A 172 12.42 12.31 -11.51
N LEU A 173 11.46 12.57 -10.63
CA LEU A 173 10.04 12.30 -10.84
C LEU A 173 9.28 13.62 -11.02
N ARG A 174 9.25 14.11 -12.27
CA ARG A 174 8.67 15.41 -12.65
C ARG A 174 7.14 15.48 -12.65
N CYS A 175 6.49 14.53 -12.01
CA CYS A 175 5.03 14.39 -12.00
C CYS A 175 4.52 14.05 -10.60
N LEU A 176 5.41 14.12 -9.60
CA LEU A 176 5.09 13.97 -8.20
C LEU A 176 5.57 15.21 -7.47
N SER A 177 4.69 15.75 -6.64
CA SER A 177 5.05 16.68 -5.58
C SER A 177 5.92 15.98 -4.53
N PHE A 178 6.60 16.79 -3.73
CA PHE A 178 7.42 16.31 -2.63
C PHE A 178 6.62 15.48 -1.60
N GLY A 179 5.39 15.90 -1.27
CA GLY A 179 4.51 15.18 -0.34
C GLY A 179 4.00 13.84 -0.89
N GLU A 180 3.70 13.78 -2.18
CA GLU A 180 3.32 12.52 -2.84
C GLU A 180 4.49 11.54 -2.85
N LEU A 181 5.71 12.00 -3.18
CA LEU A 181 6.90 11.15 -3.14
C LEU A 181 7.19 10.65 -1.72
N ALA A 182 7.07 11.51 -0.71
CA ALA A 182 7.20 11.10 0.69
C ALA A 182 6.21 9.99 1.06
N SER A 183 4.95 10.16 0.67
CA SER A 183 3.88 9.17 0.89
C SER A 183 4.15 7.85 0.18
N VAL A 184 4.66 7.90 -1.07
CA VAL A 184 5.07 6.74 -1.85
C VAL A 184 6.24 6.01 -1.19
N VAL A 185 7.26 6.74 -0.73
CA VAL A 185 8.41 6.15 -0.04
C VAL A 185 7.95 5.46 1.25
N ALA A 186 7.17 6.15 2.10
CA ALA A 186 6.61 5.55 3.30
C ALA A 186 5.86 4.24 2.99
N TYR A 187 5.03 4.22 1.94
CA TYR A 187 4.31 3.03 1.49
C TYR A 187 5.24 1.90 1.03
N VAL A 188 6.26 2.20 0.21
CA VAL A 188 7.17 1.18 -0.37
C VAL A 188 7.85 0.35 0.72
N TYR A 189 8.22 0.98 1.83
CA TYR A 189 8.86 0.29 2.96
C TYR A 189 7.84 -0.34 3.91
N SER A 190 6.78 0.38 4.29
CA SER A 190 5.90 -0.02 5.41
C SER A 190 4.58 -0.69 5.02
N ASP A 191 4.21 -0.65 3.74
CA ASP A 191 2.87 -1.02 3.23
C ASP A 191 1.72 -0.23 3.89
N GLN A 192 2.02 0.94 4.48
CA GLN A 192 1.04 1.83 5.08
C GLN A 192 0.74 3.04 4.20
N LEU A 193 -0.51 3.51 4.27
CA LEU A 193 -0.90 4.79 3.70
C LEU A 193 -0.57 5.90 4.71
N VAL A 194 0.53 6.59 4.44
CA VAL A 194 0.87 7.85 5.11
C VAL A 194 0.58 8.95 4.10
N ILE A 195 -0.23 9.92 4.50
CA ILE A 195 -0.46 11.14 3.71
C ILE A 195 0.22 12.23 4.50
N SER A 196 1.26 12.85 3.93
CA SER A 196 1.93 14.01 4.52
C SER A 196 0.87 15.07 4.80
N ARG A 197 0.56 15.26 6.09
CA ARG A 197 -0.38 16.27 6.58
C ARG A 197 0.42 17.51 6.89
N ASP A 198 0.02 18.64 6.32
CA ASP A 198 0.04 19.86 7.12
C ASP A 198 -1.13 19.72 8.11
N ASP A 199 -0.85 19.86 9.41
CA ASP A 199 -1.85 19.66 10.47
C ASP A 199 -3.02 20.68 10.42
N ASP A 200 -2.96 21.66 9.52
CA ASP A 200 -3.95 22.72 9.29
C ASP A 200 -4.91 22.48 8.11
N LEU A 201 -4.84 21.32 7.45
CA LEU A 201 -5.64 21.04 6.24
C LEU A 201 -7.11 20.74 6.57
N ASP A 202 -8.03 21.44 5.90
CA ASP A 202 -9.46 21.16 5.92
C ASP A 202 -9.81 19.81 5.23
N ASP A 203 -11.05 19.34 5.38
CA ASP A 203 -11.47 18.06 4.82
C ASP A 203 -11.32 18.02 3.27
N SER A 204 -11.55 19.16 2.60
CA SER A 204 -11.44 19.31 1.15
C SER A 204 -10.01 19.11 0.64
N SER A 205 -9.03 19.79 1.25
CA SER A 205 -7.61 19.65 0.89
C SER A 205 -7.08 18.26 1.20
N SER A 206 -7.54 17.66 2.31
CA SER A 206 -7.22 16.27 2.63
C SER A 206 -7.80 15.29 1.61
N PHE A 207 -8.99 15.55 1.07
CA PHE A 207 -9.58 14.75 -0.01
C PHE A 207 -8.77 14.88 -1.31
N ALA A 208 -8.41 16.11 -1.71
CA ALA A 208 -7.57 16.36 -2.87
C ALA A 208 -6.21 15.64 -2.77
N ALA A 209 -5.58 15.63 -1.59
CA ALA A 209 -4.33 14.90 -1.36
C ALA A 209 -4.47 13.38 -1.58
N ILE A 210 -5.61 12.77 -1.20
CA ILE A 210 -5.86 11.35 -1.45
C ILE A 210 -5.99 11.08 -2.96
N LEU A 211 -6.68 11.96 -3.70
CA LEU A 211 -6.84 11.84 -5.16
C LEU A 211 -5.52 11.97 -5.91
N ALA A 212 -4.70 12.95 -5.50
CA ALA A 212 -3.37 13.19 -6.06
C ALA A 212 -2.48 11.96 -5.84
N LEU A 213 -2.42 11.46 -4.59
CA LEU A 213 -1.67 10.25 -4.26
C LEU A 213 -2.21 8.99 -4.97
N MET A 214 -3.53 8.87 -5.16
CA MET A 214 -4.10 7.77 -5.94
C MET A 214 -3.64 7.79 -7.40
N SER A 215 -3.58 8.98 -8.00
CA SER A 215 -3.10 9.18 -9.37
C SER A 215 -1.61 8.86 -9.49
N ALA A 216 -0.80 9.31 -8.53
CA ALA A 216 0.61 8.95 -8.41
C ALA A 216 0.80 7.42 -8.25
N ALA A 217 -0.03 6.77 -7.43
CA ALA A 217 0.02 5.32 -7.25
C ALA A 217 -0.32 4.55 -8.54
N ASP A 218 -1.25 5.05 -9.35
CA ASP A 218 -1.58 4.45 -10.65
C ASP A 218 -0.44 4.62 -11.65
N LEU A 219 0.12 5.83 -11.74
CA LEU A 219 1.27 6.14 -12.59
C LEU A 219 2.48 5.27 -12.27
N LEU A 220 2.78 5.13 -10.97
CA LEU A 220 3.92 4.35 -10.48
C LEU A 220 3.63 2.84 -10.42
N LEU A 221 2.49 2.38 -10.92
CA LEU A 221 2.09 0.96 -10.92
C LEU A 221 2.18 0.34 -9.51
N LEU A 222 1.63 1.05 -8.51
CA LEU A 222 1.55 0.66 -7.10
C LEU A 222 0.09 0.28 -6.74
N PRO A 223 -0.43 -0.89 -7.18
CA PRO A 223 -1.83 -1.25 -7.00
C PRO A 223 -2.24 -1.40 -5.53
N GLY A 224 -1.30 -1.72 -4.63
CA GLY A 224 -1.55 -1.77 -3.19
C GLY A 224 -1.84 -0.39 -2.61
N LEU A 225 -1.01 0.60 -2.90
CA LEU A 225 -1.22 1.99 -2.48
C LEU A 225 -2.51 2.56 -3.06
N LYS A 226 -2.76 2.33 -4.35
CA LYS A 226 -4.01 2.74 -5.01
C LYS A 226 -5.26 2.19 -4.30
N ARG A 227 -5.22 0.93 -3.86
CA ARG A 227 -6.31 0.32 -3.05
C ARG A 227 -6.43 0.95 -1.67
N LEU A 228 -5.33 1.30 -1.01
CA LEU A 228 -5.37 1.98 0.28
C LEU A 228 -5.98 3.37 0.15
N CYS A 229 -5.62 4.14 -0.90
CA CYS A 229 -6.25 5.42 -1.21
C CYS A 229 -7.76 5.25 -1.42
N ALA A 230 -8.17 4.22 -2.19
CA ALA A 230 -9.59 3.91 -2.43
C ALA A 230 -10.34 3.61 -1.12
N GLY A 231 -9.76 2.81 -0.24
CA GLY A 231 -10.34 2.53 1.08
C GLY A 231 -10.43 3.78 1.96
N ARG A 232 -9.51 4.74 1.83
CA ARG A 232 -9.62 6.02 2.53
C ARG A 232 -10.71 6.92 1.96
N LEU A 233 -10.87 6.96 0.63
CA LEU A 233 -11.99 7.68 -0.01
C LEU A 233 -13.35 7.11 0.41
N GLU A 234 -13.47 5.78 0.49
CA GLU A 234 -14.69 5.10 0.96
C GLU A 234 -15.14 5.62 2.34
N THR A 235 -14.20 5.83 3.28
CA THR A 235 -14.52 6.35 4.62
C THR A 235 -14.96 7.81 4.66
N ARG A 236 -14.86 8.51 3.52
CA ARG A 236 -15.19 9.93 3.36
C ARG A 236 -16.33 10.17 2.36
N LEU A 237 -17.03 9.12 1.95
CA LEU A 237 -18.19 9.26 1.08
C LEU A 237 -19.29 10.07 1.78
N ASP A 238 -19.81 11.06 1.07
CA ASP A 238 -20.96 11.85 1.47
C ASP A 238 -21.89 12.07 0.26
N CYS A 239 -23.06 12.65 0.52
CA CYS A 239 -24.04 12.97 -0.52
C CYS A 239 -23.48 13.97 -1.55
N ASP A 240 -22.50 14.82 -1.19
CA ASP A 240 -21.92 15.83 -2.06
C ASP A 240 -20.85 15.28 -3.01
N ASN A 241 -20.12 14.24 -2.60
CA ASN A 241 -18.96 13.73 -3.33
C ASN A 241 -19.18 12.35 -3.99
N VAL A 242 -20.21 11.60 -3.61
CA VAL A 242 -20.37 10.20 -4.05
C VAL A 242 -20.45 10.05 -5.57
N ALA A 243 -21.08 11.00 -6.28
CA ALA A 243 -21.16 10.96 -7.74
C ALA A 243 -19.78 11.09 -8.40
N ASP A 244 -18.92 11.97 -7.87
CA ASP A 244 -17.58 12.19 -8.40
C ASP A 244 -16.63 11.04 -8.04
N VAL A 245 -16.73 10.51 -6.82
CA VAL A 245 -15.97 9.32 -6.42
C VAL A 245 -16.37 8.10 -7.25
N LEU A 246 -17.64 7.97 -7.61
CA LEU A 246 -18.12 6.91 -8.48
C LEU A 246 -17.54 7.03 -9.89
N ARG A 247 -17.57 8.23 -10.50
CA ARG A 247 -16.89 8.49 -11.79
C ARG A 247 -15.40 8.16 -11.73
N LEU A 248 -14.72 8.62 -10.67
CA LEU A 248 -13.31 8.33 -10.43
C LEU A 248 -13.07 6.82 -10.30
N SER A 249 -13.92 6.09 -9.57
CA SER A 249 -13.77 4.66 -9.36
C SER A 249 -13.81 3.89 -10.69
N ARG A 250 -14.67 4.29 -11.62
CA ARG A 250 -14.74 3.73 -12.97
C ARG A 250 -13.51 4.10 -13.80
N LEU A 251 -13.12 5.38 -13.81
CA LEU A 251 -11.92 5.86 -14.50
C LEU A 251 -10.66 5.11 -14.05
N MET A 252 -10.53 4.93 -12.74
CA MET A 252 -9.40 4.27 -12.09
C MET A 252 -9.55 2.75 -12.03
N ARG A 253 -10.63 2.16 -12.57
CA ARG A 253 -10.90 0.71 -12.55
C ARG A 253 -10.85 0.09 -11.15
N LEU A 254 -11.57 0.70 -10.21
CA LEU A 254 -11.68 0.32 -8.80
C LEU A 254 -13.08 -0.25 -8.51
N PRO A 255 -13.40 -1.49 -8.95
CA PRO A 255 -14.76 -2.03 -8.87
C PRO A 255 -15.29 -2.17 -7.44
N ARG A 256 -14.40 -2.34 -6.44
CA ARG A 256 -14.82 -2.36 -5.03
C ARG A 256 -15.26 -0.98 -4.55
N LEU A 257 -14.59 0.10 -4.98
CA LEU A 257 -14.99 1.45 -4.60
C LEU A 257 -16.28 1.84 -5.34
N GLU A 258 -16.42 1.43 -6.60
CA GLU A 258 -17.64 1.60 -7.39
C GLU A 258 -18.86 0.98 -6.69
N ASP A 259 -18.74 -0.29 -6.29
CA ASP A 259 -19.79 -1.02 -5.55
C ASP A 259 -20.14 -0.32 -4.23
N ARG A 260 -19.14 0.19 -3.51
CA ARG A 260 -19.34 0.95 -2.27
C ARG A 260 -20.03 2.29 -2.48
N CYS A 261 -19.77 2.97 -3.58
CA CYS A 261 -20.49 4.19 -3.95
C CYS A 261 -21.96 3.88 -4.27
N ALA A 262 -22.23 2.81 -5.03
CA ALA A 262 -23.60 2.37 -5.31
C ALA A 262 -24.35 1.97 -4.03
N GLU A 263 -23.69 1.25 -3.12
CA GLU A 263 -24.23 0.91 -1.79
C GLU A 263 -24.54 2.17 -0.96
N TYR A 264 -23.66 3.17 -1.00
CA TYR A 264 -23.88 4.46 -0.35
C TYR A 264 -25.11 5.16 -0.93
N CYS A 265 -25.21 5.27 -2.26
CA CYS A 265 -26.36 5.86 -2.94
C CYS A 265 -27.67 5.15 -2.57
N ALA A 266 -27.69 3.82 -2.50
CA ALA A 266 -28.87 3.06 -2.10
C ALA A 266 -29.31 3.35 -0.65
N ARG A 267 -28.36 3.57 0.27
CA ARG A 267 -28.64 3.91 1.68
C ARG A 267 -29.14 5.34 1.86
N HIS A 268 -28.61 6.27 1.07
CA HIS A 268 -28.88 7.71 1.15
C HIS A 268 -29.73 8.22 -0.02
N LEU A 269 -30.51 7.33 -0.64
CA LEU A 269 -31.18 7.59 -1.92
C LEU A 269 -32.03 8.87 -1.91
N SER A 270 -32.79 9.13 -0.84
CA SER A 270 -33.64 10.32 -0.73
C SER A 270 -32.86 11.64 -0.79
N GLU A 271 -31.59 11.63 -0.35
CA GLU A 271 -30.72 12.80 -0.37
C GLU A 271 -29.92 12.90 -1.67
N VAL A 272 -29.51 11.76 -2.23
CA VAL A 272 -28.67 11.67 -3.44
C VAL A 272 -29.48 11.86 -4.72
N LEU A 273 -30.67 11.26 -4.82
CA LEU A 273 -31.52 11.28 -6.01
C LEU A 273 -31.90 12.69 -6.53
N PRO A 274 -32.25 13.68 -5.69
CA PRO A 274 -32.58 15.02 -6.17
C PRO A 274 -31.35 15.82 -6.64
N ARG A 275 -30.13 15.38 -6.33
CA ARG A 275 -28.93 16.16 -6.62
C ARG A 275 -28.59 16.18 -8.11
N SER A 276 -28.14 17.33 -8.58
CA SER A 276 -27.79 17.54 -9.98
C SER A 276 -26.60 16.69 -10.43
N ASP A 277 -25.60 16.51 -9.57
CA ASP A 277 -24.38 15.73 -9.84
C ASP A 277 -24.68 14.24 -10.12
N PHE A 278 -25.57 13.65 -9.32
CA PHE A 278 -26.05 12.28 -9.48
C PHE A 278 -27.02 12.13 -10.66
N ARG A 279 -27.92 13.09 -10.89
CA ARG A 279 -28.79 13.08 -12.08
C ARG A 279 -27.99 13.19 -13.39
N LEU A 280 -26.95 14.01 -13.41
CA LEU A 280 -26.00 14.07 -14.54
C LEU A 280 -25.32 12.71 -14.76
N LEU A 281 -24.94 12.01 -13.70
CA LEU A 281 -24.36 10.67 -13.80
C LEU A 281 -25.35 9.66 -14.41
N ILE A 282 -26.62 9.69 -14.00
CA ILE A 282 -27.67 8.85 -14.60
C ILE A 282 -27.79 9.14 -16.11
N MET A 283 -27.77 10.41 -16.49
CA MET A 283 -27.84 10.82 -17.91
C MET A 283 -26.60 10.37 -18.69
N GLU A 284 -25.40 10.47 -18.11
CA GLU A 284 -24.14 9.97 -18.69
C GLU A 284 -24.20 8.47 -18.94
N ASP A 285 -24.63 7.69 -17.94
CA ASP A 285 -24.78 6.23 -18.07
C ASP A 285 -25.84 5.87 -19.10
N ALA A 286 -26.99 6.55 -19.11
CA ALA A 286 -28.04 6.31 -20.10
C ALA A 286 -27.57 6.61 -21.54
N ALA A 287 -26.78 7.68 -21.73
CA ALA A 287 -26.22 8.05 -23.03
C ALA A 287 -25.11 7.10 -23.51
N SER A 288 -24.51 6.33 -22.60
CA SER A 288 -23.47 5.35 -22.94
C SER A 288 -24.04 4.08 -23.61
N VAL A 289 -25.34 3.82 -23.43
CA VAL A 289 -26.06 2.71 -24.07
C VAL A 289 -26.39 3.07 -25.52
N ARG A 290 -25.80 2.32 -26.47
CA ARG A 290 -26.04 2.52 -27.90
C ARG A 290 -27.41 1.99 -28.31
N ASP A 291 -28.10 2.74 -29.15
CA ASP A 291 -29.43 2.40 -29.67
C ASP A 291 -30.43 2.04 -28.56
N ARG A 292 -30.37 2.79 -27.44
CA ARG A 292 -31.15 2.55 -26.23
C ARG A 292 -32.64 2.39 -26.54
N GLN A 293 -33.19 1.26 -26.12
CA GLN A 293 -34.62 0.99 -26.05
C GLN A 293 -35.12 1.26 -24.62
N GLU A 294 -36.43 1.43 -24.46
CA GLU A 294 -37.05 1.67 -23.14
C GLU A 294 -36.65 0.60 -22.12
N ALA A 295 -36.60 -0.67 -22.54
CA ALA A 295 -36.22 -1.80 -21.68
C ALA A 295 -34.72 -1.90 -21.35
N ASP A 296 -33.87 -1.06 -21.93
CA ASP A 296 -32.43 -1.11 -21.68
C ASP A 296 -32.11 -0.47 -20.33
N THR A 297 -31.27 -1.17 -19.58
CA THR A 297 -30.96 -0.83 -18.21
C THR A 297 -29.84 0.20 -18.12
N ILE A 298 -29.93 1.07 -17.12
CA ILE A 298 -28.93 2.11 -16.83
C ILE A 298 -28.02 1.58 -15.73
N ASP A 299 -26.72 1.43 -16.02
CA ASP A 299 -25.76 0.75 -15.15
C ASP A 299 -25.82 1.22 -13.69
N ILE A 300 -25.74 2.53 -13.42
CA ILE A 300 -25.83 3.04 -12.05
C ILE A 300 -27.17 2.73 -11.38
N ILE A 301 -28.28 2.76 -12.12
CA ILE A 301 -29.60 2.45 -11.56
C ILE A 301 -29.67 1.00 -11.14
N ASP A 302 -29.15 0.09 -11.96
CA ASP A 302 -29.09 -1.34 -11.62
C ASP A 302 -28.19 -1.61 -10.42
N GLN A 303 -27.02 -0.97 -10.38
CA GLN A 303 -26.12 -1.08 -9.23
C GLN A 303 -26.82 -0.61 -7.95
N VAL A 304 -27.49 0.56 -7.97
CA VAL A 304 -28.24 1.07 -6.81
C VAL A 304 -29.40 0.14 -6.43
N ARG A 305 -30.20 -0.31 -7.40
CA ARG A 305 -31.32 -1.24 -7.17
C ARG A 305 -30.85 -2.55 -6.52
N SER A 306 -29.69 -3.06 -6.91
CA SER A 306 -29.11 -4.28 -6.34
C SER A 306 -28.78 -4.17 -4.84
N HIS A 307 -28.52 -2.94 -4.35
CA HIS A 307 -28.19 -2.63 -2.96
C HIS A 307 -29.40 -2.16 -2.12
N LEU A 308 -30.59 -2.02 -2.71
CA LEU A 308 -31.77 -1.62 -1.98
C LEU A 308 -32.16 -2.65 -0.89
N PRO A 309 -32.64 -2.18 0.28
CA PRO A 309 -33.09 -3.07 1.33
C PRO A 309 -34.29 -3.90 0.85
N ARG A 310 -34.43 -5.14 1.34
CA ARG A 310 -35.58 -6.00 1.02
C ARG A 310 -36.82 -5.59 1.82
N GLY A 311 -37.99 -5.64 1.20
CA GLY A 311 -39.29 -5.42 1.86
C GLY A 311 -40.04 -4.17 1.37
N ALA A 312 -41.05 -3.72 2.12
CA ALA A 312 -41.94 -2.62 1.70
C ALA A 312 -41.22 -1.30 1.39
N ARG A 313 -40.13 -1.00 2.12
CA ARG A 313 -39.29 0.18 1.85
C ARG A 313 -38.60 0.12 0.48
N SER A 314 -38.31 -1.09 -0.02
CA SER A 314 -37.74 -1.29 -1.36
C SER A 314 -38.69 -0.81 -2.46
N ALA A 315 -39.99 -1.10 -2.33
CA ALA A 315 -40.98 -0.73 -3.33
C ALA A 315 -41.09 0.79 -3.45
N GLN A 316 -41.11 1.50 -2.32
CA GLN A 316 -41.12 2.96 -2.30
C GLN A 316 -39.86 3.54 -2.96
N LEU A 317 -38.68 3.06 -2.58
CA LEU A 317 -37.42 3.57 -3.13
C LEU A 317 -37.29 3.29 -4.64
N ASN A 318 -37.80 2.15 -5.12
CA ASN A 318 -37.88 1.88 -6.55
C ASN A 318 -38.83 2.85 -7.26
N GLN A 319 -39.99 3.14 -6.66
CA GLN A 319 -40.92 4.12 -7.21
C GLN A 319 -40.30 5.53 -7.28
N ASP A 320 -39.54 5.92 -6.26
CA ASP A 320 -38.83 7.21 -6.26
C ASP A 320 -37.79 7.27 -7.40
N ILE A 321 -37.07 6.16 -7.66
CA ILE A 321 -36.14 6.04 -8.79
C ILE A 321 -36.90 6.16 -10.11
N ASP A 322 -37.99 5.42 -10.29
CA ASP A 322 -38.76 5.41 -11.53
C ASP A 322 -39.31 6.82 -11.84
N GLN A 323 -39.82 7.52 -10.81
CA GLN A 323 -40.25 8.91 -10.95
C GLN A 323 -39.08 9.83 -11.36
N CYS A 324 -37.89 9.64 -10.77
CA CYS A 324 -36.71 10.42 -11.15
C CYS A 324 -36.31 10.19 -12.61
N LEU A 325 -36.42 8.95 -13.10
CA LEU A 325 -36.14 8.58 -14.48
C LEU A 325 -37.16 9.20 -15.45
N GLU A 326 -38.45 9.18 -15.11
CA GLU A 326 -39.50 9.88 -15.86
C GLU A 326 -39.21 11.39 -15.96
N GLU A 327 -38.85 12.03 -14.84
CA GLU A 327 -38.50 13.45 -14.79
C GLU A 327 -37.29 13.80 -15.67
N LEU A 328 -36.37 12.86 -15.87
CA LEU A 328 -35.19 13.01 -16.73
C LEU A 328 -35.47 12.66 -18.20
N GLY A 329 -36.69 12.23 -18.54
CA GLY A 329 -37.03 11.75 -19.88
C GLY A 329 -36.35 10.43 -20.25
N LEU A 330 -35.99 9.64 -19.22
CA LEU A 330 -35.32 8.36 -19.33
C LEU A 330 -36.29 7.25 -18.93
N GLU A 331 -37.45 7.16 -19.58
CA GLU A 331 -38.45 6.13 -19.28
C GLU A 331 -37.83 4.71 -19.30
N ALA A 332 -38.36 3.85 -18.43
CA ALA A 332 -37.99 2.45 -18.24
C ALA A 332 -39.00 1.51 -18.92
#